data_AF-A0A8T5USF3-F1
#
_entry.id   AF-A0A8T5USF3-F1
#
_cell.length_a   1.000
_cell.length_b   1.000
_cell.length_c   1.000
_cell.angle_alpha   90.00
_cell.angle_beta   90.00
_cell.angle_gamma   90.00
#
_symmetry.space_group_name_H-M   'P 1'
#
loop_
_entity.id
_entity.type
_entity.pdbx_description
1 polymer ?
#
loop_
_entity_poly.entity_id
_entity_poly.type
_entity_poly.pdbx_seq_one_letter_code
_entity_poly.pdbx_strand_id
1 'polypeptide(L)'
;VRALRVMCSGRVDRDFILEALRLGAGMIIVGACHLPYDCHYISGNLVMKTRMDALAPMLQKLGMSGERFRVEYVSAAEGVRYAEIIKEVDTQMKMLGIDKIKAENLKLRPVLEKMLNRKKQK
;
A
#
# COMPACT_ATOMS: atom_id res chain seq x y z
N VAL A 1 -13.98 -0.77 -0.29
CA VAL A 1 -12.70 -0.15 0.15
C VAL A 1 -12.90 0.52 1.48
N ARG A 2 -11.90 0.51 2.38
CA ARG A 2 -11.91 1.28 3.63
C ARG A 2 -10.74 2.27 3.58
N ALA A 3 -11.04 3.55 3.46
CA ALA A 3 -10.02 4.59 3.34
C ALA A 3 -9.52 5.02 4.72
N LEU A 4 -8.21 5.22 4.86
CA LEU A 4 -7.59 5.86 6.01
C LEU A 4 -7.09 7.23 5.58
N ARG A 5 -7.70 8.29 6.13
CA ARG A 5 -7.33 9.65 5.78
C ARG A 5 -6.07 10.07 6.54
N VAL A 6 -5.09 10.54 5.79
CA VAL A 6 -3.93 11.29 6.30
C VAL A 6 -3.87 12.64 5.60
N MET A 7 -3.19 13.62 6.19
CA MET A 7 -3.05 14.94 5.57
C MET A 7 -2.16 14.91 4.33
N CYS A 8 -1.15 14.05 4.30
CA CYS A 8 -0.20 13.91 3.21
C CYS A 8 0.22 12.46 3.04
N SER A 9 0.45 12.01 1.80
CA SER A 9 1.03 10.68 1.53
C SER A 9 2.41 10.51 2.17
N GLY A 10 3.16 11.59 2.40
CA GLY A 10 4.42 11.57 3.15
C GLY A 10 4.31 11.04 4.59
N ARG A 11 3.10 11.06 5.17
CA ARG A 11 2.80 10.46 6.49
C ARG A 11 2.73 8.93 6.43
N VAL A 12 2.48 8.36 5.25
CA VAL A 12 2.39 6.91 5.06
C VAL A 12 3.81 6.34 5.18
N ASP A 13 4.08 5.76 6.34
CA ASP A 13 5.30 5.00 6.60
C ASP A 13 5.11 3.54 6.17
N ARG A 14 6.23 2.82 6.00
CA ARG A 14 6.21 1.39 5.65
C ARG A 14 5.42 0.56 6.66
N ASP A 15 5.49 0.93 7.95
CA ASP A 15 4.81 0.20 9.02
C ASP A 15 3.28 0.19 8.87
N PHE A 16 2.69 1.21 8.24
CA PHE A 16 1.25 1.25 7.97
C PHE A 16 0.85 0.11 7.04
N ILE A 17 1.69 -0.16 6.04
CA ILE A 17 1.49 -1.22 5.06
C ILE A 17 1.74 -2.59 5.69
N LEU A 18 2.83 -2.73 6.45
CA LEU A 18 3.16 -3.99 7.14
C LEU A 18 2.07 -4.37 8.16
N GLU A 19 1.58 -3.41 8.93
CA GLU A 19 0.51 -3.62 9.90
C GLU A 19 -0.81 -3.99 9.23
N ALA A 20 -1.17 -3.32 8.13
CA ALA A 20 -2.35 -3.69 7.36
C ALA A 20 -2.27 -5.14 6.83
N LEU A 21 -1.10 -5.56 6.31
CA LEU A 21 -0.88 -6.94 5.89
C LEU A 21 -0.94 -7.92 7.08
N ARG A 22 -0.36 -7.56 8.23
CA ARG A 22 -0.42 -8.36 9.46
C ARG A 22 -1.87 -8.58 9.94
N LEU A 23 -2.71 -7.56 9.80
CA LEU A 23 -4.15 -7.60 10.10
C LEU A 23 -4.97 -8.33 9.02
N GLY A 24 -4.33 -8.81 7.94
CA GLY A 24 -4.98 -9.64 6.92
C GLY A 24 -5.54 -8.86 5.73
N ALA A 25 -5.05 -7.65 5.45
CA ALA A 25 -5.46 -6.89 4.27
C ALA A 25 -5.26 -7.72 2.98
N GLY A 26 -6.25 -7.69 2.10
CA GLY A 26 -6.20 -8.39 0.81
C GLY A 26 -5.38 -7.62 -0.22
N MET A 27 -5.74 -6.36 -0.44
CA MET A 27 -5.06 -5.40 -1.33
C MET A 27 -4.83 -4.10 -0.55
N ILE A 28 -3.76 -3.38 -0.87
CA ILE A 28 -3.43 -2.09 -0.28
C ILE A 28 -3.14 -1.09 -1.40
N ILE A 29 -3.78 0.08 -1.32
CA ILE A 29 -3.55 1.21 -2.23
C ILE A 29 -3.09 2.40 -1.40
N VAL A 30 -1.99 3.04 -1.82
CA VAL A 30 -1.55 4.33 -1.29
C VAL A 30 -1.89 5.41 -2.32
N GLY A 31 -2.87 6.25 -1.98
CA GLY A 31 -3.23 7.42 -2.80
C GLY A 31 -2.36 8.63 -2.49
N ALA A 32 -1.92 9.36 -3.51
CA ALA A 32 -1.09 10.55 -3.38
C ALA A 32 -1.43 11.62 -4.42
N CYS A 33 -1.06 12.87 -4.14
CA CYS A 33 -1.07 13.96 -5.13
C CYS A 33 -0.04 13.68 -6.23
N HIS A 34 -0.28 14.16 -7.45
CA HIS A 34 0.61 13.98 -8.59
C HIS A 34 2.05 14.42 -8.30
N LEU A 35 2.96 13.75 -8.98
CA LEU A 35 4.37 14.12 -9.03
C LEU A 35 4.66 14.92 -10.30
N PRO A 36 5.64 15.83 -10.26
CA PRO A 36 6.49 16.16 -9.12
C PRO A 36 6.01 17.35 -8.27
N TYR A 37 5.03 18.15 -8.74
CA TYR A 37 4.76 19.49 -8.17
C TYR A 37 3.46 19.65 -7.39
N ASP A 38 2.51 18.71 -7.47
CA ASP A 38 1.16 18.89 -6.91
C ASP A 38 1.09 18.60 -5.40
N CYS A 39 2.24 18.33 -4.76
CA CYS A 39 2.25 18.08 -3.33
C CYS A 39 1.91 19.36 -2.56
N HIS A 40 0.79 19.34 -1.83
CA HIS A 40 0.42 20.44 -0.94
C HIS A 40 1.49 20.75 0.12
N TYR A 41 2.27 19.74 0.52
CA TYR A 41 3.37 19.86 1.48
C TYR A 41 4.75 19.84 0.79
N ILE A 42 4.82 20.37 -0.43
CA ILE A 42 6.03 20.58 -1.23
C ILE A 42 6.67 19.27 -1.74
N SER A 43 7.07 18.36 -0.86
CA SER A 43 7.86 17.17 -1.23
C SER A 43 7.46 15.89 -0.48
N GLY A 44 6.37 15.92 0.30
CA GLY A 44 5.94 14.76 1.09
C GLY A 44 5.67 13.51 0.25
N ASN A 45 5.10 13.66 -0.95
CA ASN A 45 4.85 12.55 -1.87
C ASN A 45 6.14 11.95 -2.47
N LEU A 46 7.20 12.73 -2.67
CA LEU A 46 8.52 12.23 -3.09
C LEU A 46 9.13 11.32 -2.02
N VAL A 47 9.06 11.72 -0.76
CA VAL A 47 9.55 10.90 0.36
C VAL A 47 8.76 9.58 0.47
N MET A 48 7.43 9.65 0.32
CA MET A 48 6.58 8.47 0.24
C MET A 48 6.98 7.57 -0.93
N LYS A 49 7.17 8.13 -2.12
CA LYS A 49 7.57 7.39 -3.33
C LYS A 49 8.82 6.57 -3.07
N THR A 50 9.89 7.18 -2.55
CA THR A 50 11.14 6.46 -2.24
C THR A 50 10.92 5.30 -1.27
N ARG A 51 10.09 5.50 -0.23
CA ARG A 51 9.78 4.44 0.74
C ARG A 51 8.97 3.30 0.11
N MET A 52 7.97 3.62 -0.70
CA MET A 52 7.07 2.63 -1.31
C MET A 52 7.74 1.87 -2.46
N ASP A 53 8.56 2.56 -3.27
CA ASP A 53 9.39 1.93 -4.32
C ASP A 53 10.37 0.92 -3.72
N ALA A 54 10.93 1.19 -2.54
CA ALA A 54 11.79 0.24 -1.84
C ALA A 54 11.01 -0.90 -1.17
N LEU A 55 9.77 -0.65 -0.75
CA LEU A 55 8.92 -1.63 -0.07
C LEU A 55 8.31 -2.66 -1.03
N ALA A 56 7.84 -2.23 -2.21
CA ALA A 56 7.20 -3.10 -3.18
C ALA A 56 8.04 -4.35 -3.55
N PRO A 57 9.33 -4.24 -3.96
CA PRO A 57 10.14 -5.41 -4.29
C PRO A 57 10.49 -6.26 -3.06
N MET A 58 10.56 -5.68 -1.86
CA MET A 58 10.72 -6.45 -0.63
C MET A 58 9.52 -7.36 -0.40
N LEU A 59 8.30 -6.83 -0.52
CA LEU A 59 7.08 -7.62 -0.31
C LEU A 59 6.96 -8.76 -1.34
N GLN A 60 7.33 -8.49 -2.60
CA GLN A 60 7.37 -9.52 -3.64
C GLN A 60 8.38 -10.63 -3.32
N LYS A 61 9.59 -10.27 -2.84
CA LYS A 61 10.61 -11.25 -2.41
C LYS A 61 10.15 -12.10 -1.22
N LEU A 62 9.27 -11.58 -0.37
CA LEU A 62 8.66 -12.33 0.72
C LEU A 62 7.52 -13.26 0.25
N GLY A 63 7.19 -13.25 -1.04
CA GLY A 63 6.19 -14.11 -1.67
C GLY A 63 4.80 -13.51 -1.77
N MET A 64 4.66 -12.19 -1.67
CA MET A 64 3.40 -11.49 -1.94
C MET A 64 3.23 -11.27 -3.44
N SER A 65 2.02 -11.50 -3.97
CA SER A 65 1.70 -11.10 -5.34
C SER A 65 1.84 -9.58 -5.52
N GLY A 66 2.49 -9.14 -6.61
CA GLY A 66 2.89 -7.74 -6.79
C GLY A 66 1.70 -6.77 -6.92
N GLU A 67 0.59 -7.23 -7.48
CA GLU A 67 -0.63 -6.46 -7.69
C GLU A 67 -1.33 -6.09 -6.37
N ARG A 68 -0.97 -6.76 -5.27
CA ARG A 68 -1.59 -6.54 -3.95
C ARG A 68 -1.18 -5.24 -3.27
N PHE A 69 -0.14 -4.58 -3.77
CA PHE A 69 0.32 -3.29 -3.27
C PHE A 69 0.49 -2.31 -4.44
N ARG A 70 -0.29 -1.24 -4.44
CA ARG A 70 -0.27 -0.20 -5.48
C ARG A 70 -0.08 1.18 -4.87
N VAL A 71 0.63 2.05 -5.60
CA VAL A 71 0.70 3.48 -5.31
C VAL A 71 0.06 4.19 -6.49
N GLU A 72 -0.92 5.03 -6.21
CA GLU A 72 -1.72 5.70 -7.24
C GLU A 72 -1.70 7.20 -7.01
N TYR A 73 -1.43 7.94 -8.08
CA TYR A 73 -1.37 9.39 -8.07
C TYR A 73 -2.66 9.95 -8.66
N VAL A 74 -3.45 10.60 -7.81
CA VAL A 74 -4.81 11.07 -8.14
C VAL A 74 -5.03 12.45 -7.52
N SER A 75 -5.41 13.42 -8.34
CA SER A 75 -5.76 14.78 -7.92
C SER A 75 -7.17 14.86 -7.33
N ALA A 76 -7.49 15.98 -6.68
CA ALA A 76 -8.83 16.22 -6.15
C ALA A 76 -9.93 16.30 -7.23
N ALA A 77 -9.57 16.61 -8.47
CA ALA A 77 -10.52 16.73 -9.58
C ALA A 77 -10.73 15.40 -10.33
N GLU A 78 -9.94 14.37 -10.04
CA GLU A 78 -9.89 13.11 -10.79
C GLU A 78 -10.81 12.03 -10.22
N GLY A 79 -12.05 12.41 -9.87
CA GLY A 79 -13.01 11.48 -9.27
C GLY A 79 -13.34 10.26 -10.15
N VAL A 80 -13.46 10.46 -11.47
CA VAL A 80 -13.70 9.38 -12.44
C VAL A 80 -12.53 8.41 -12.46
N ARG A 81 -11.30 8.94 -12.53
CA ARG A 81 -10.08 8.13 -12.52
C ARG A 81 -9.93 7.34 -11.22
N TYR A 82 -10.25 7.94 -10.07
CA TYR A 82 -10.26 7.22 -8.79
C TYR A 82 -11.23 6.04 -8.83
N ALA A 83 -12.44 6.23 -9.35
CA ALA A 83 -13.43 5.16 -9.46
C ALA A 83 -12.96 4.02 -10.36
N GLU A 84 -12.28 4.32 -11.48
CA GLU A 84 -11.66 3.33 -12.35
C GLU A 84 -10.58 2.52 -11.63
N ILE A 85 -9.66 3.19 -10.93
CA ILE A 85 -8.60 2.54 -10.16
C ILE A 85 -9.19 1.56 -9.13
N ILE A 86 -10.25 1.95 -8.42
CA ILE A 86 -10.91 1.06 -7.46
C ILE A 86 -11.52 -0.17 -8.16
N LYS A 87 -12.13 0.00 -9.35
CA LYS A 87 -12.65 -1.12 -10.15
C LYS A 87 -11.53 -2.04 -10.64
N GLU A 88 -10.41 -1.48 -11.08
CA GLU A 88 -9.23 -2.26 -11.48
C GLU A 88 -8.72 -3.11 -10.30
N VAL A 89 -8.59 -2.51 -9.11
CA VAL A 89 -8.11 -3.22 -7.91
C VAL A 89 -9.08 -4.31 -7.48
N ASP A 90 -10.40 -4.06 -7.53
CA ASP A 90 -11.42 -5.08 -7.25
C ASP A 90 -11.32 -6.25 -8.23
N THR A 91 -11.12 -5.96 -9.52
CA THR A 91 -10.95 -6.97 -10.57
C THR A 91 -9.69 -7.80 -10.33
N GLN A 92 -8.55 -7.15 -10.03
CA GLN A 92 -7.30 -7.84 -9.68
C GLN A 92 -7.44 -8.71 -8.43
N MET A 93 -8.13 -8.22 -7.41
CA MET A 93 -8.40 -8.99 -6.19
C MET A 93 -9.21 -10.26 -6.50
N LYS A 94 -10.25 -10.15 -7.34
CA LYS A 94 -11.07 -11.29 -7.77
C LYS A 94 -10.27 -12.29 -8.59
N MET A 95 -9.41 -11.82 -9.51
CA MET A 95 -8.55 -12.70 -10.32
C MET A 95 -7.51 -13.45 -9.49
N LEU A 96 -6.93 -12.80 -8.47
CA LEU A 96 -6.01 -13.46 -7.53
C LEU A 96 -6.70 -14.55 -6.71
N GLY A 97 -7.97 -14.34 -6.38
CA GLY A 97 -8.77 -15.26 -5.57
C GLY A 97 -8.52 -15.15 -4.07
N ILE A 98 -9.58 -15.34 -3.29
CA ILE A 98 -9.56 -15.19 -1.83
C ILE A 98 -8.59 -16.20 -1.18
N ASP A 99 -8.54 -17.43 -1.69
CA ASP A 99 -7.73 -18.49 -1.09
C ASP A 99 -6.23 -18.22 -1.23
N LYS A 100 -5.80 -17.72 -2.39
CA LYS A 100 -4.41 -17.32 -2.61
C LYS A 100 -4.04 -16.15 -1.70
N ILE A 101 -4.89 -15.13 -1.59
CA ILE A 101 -4.67 -13.97 -0.71
C ILE A 101 -4.51 -14.41 0.75
N LYS A 102 -5.38 -15.30 1.23
CA LYS A 102 -5.31 -15.85 2.60
C LYS A 102 -4.03 -16.66 2.81
N ALA A 103 -3.65 -17.51 1.85
CA ALA A 103 -2.43 -18.31 1.93
C ALA A 103 -1.17 -17.44 1.98
N GLU A 104 -1.09 -16.41 1.14
CA GLU A 104 0.00 -15.43 1.17
C GLU A 104 0.06 -14.67 2.50
N ASN A 105 -1.10 -14.22 3.02
CA ASN A 105 -1.16 -13.54 4.32
C ASN A 105 -0.66 -14.41 5.46
N LEU A 106 -1.04 -15.69 5.49
CA LEU A 106 -0.57 -16.64 6.49
C LEU A 106 0.95 -16.82 6.43
N LYS A 107 1.52 -16.92 5.23
CA LYS A 107 2.97 -17.06 5.01
C LYS A 107 3.74 -15.81 5.44
N LEU A 108 3.21 -14.62 5.17
CA LEU A 108 3.87 -13.35 5.49
C LEU A 108 3.82 -13.02 6.97
N ARG A 109 2.73 -13.36 7.66
CA ARG A 109 2.45 -12.97 9.05
C ARG A 109 3.61 -13.13 10.04
N PRO A 110 4.30 -14.29 10.17
CA PRO A 110 5.38 -14.44 11.14
C PRO A 110 6.58 -13.53 10.85
N VAL A 111 6.85 -13.24 9.57
CA VAL A 111 7.93 -12.32 9.17
C VAL A 111 7.56 -10.89 9.52
N LEU A 112 6.31 -10.49 9.21
CA LEU A 112 5.79 -9.15 9.51
C LEU A 112 5.78 -8.87 11.01
N GLU A 113 5.33 -9.82 11.83
CA GLU A 113 5.34 -9.70 13.29
C GLU A 113 6.75 -9.48 13.85
N LYS A 114 7.76 -10.21 13.34
CA LYS A 114 9.16 -9.99 13.73
C LYS A 114 9.68 -8.61 13.31
N MET A 115 9.36 -8.16 12.10
CA MET A 115 9.77 -6.84 11.60
C MET A 115 9.21 -5.70 12.46
N LEU A 116 7.91 -5.79 12.78
CA LEU A 116 7.22 -4.78 13.58
C LEU A 116 7.66 -4.80 15.06
N ASN A 117 7.91 -5.98 15.64
CA ASN A 117 8.35 -6.09 17.04
C ASN A 117 9.78 -5.61 17.28
N ARG A 118 10.70 -5.79 16.32
CA ARG A 118 12.09 -5.27 16.42
C ARG A 118 12.13 -3.76 16.63
N LYS A 119 11.10 -3.03 16.17
CA LYS A 119 11.03 -1.57 16.32
C LYS A 119 10.45 -1.15 17.67
N LYS A 120 9.54 -1.92 18.28
CA LYS A 120 9.01 -1.64 19.64
C LYS A 120 10.09 -1.68 20.73
N GLN A 121 11.21 -2.33 20.46
CA GLN A 121 12.35 -2.45 21.38
C GLN A 121 13.40 -1.34 21.20
N LYS A 122 13.20 -0.42 20.24
CA LYS A 122 13.99 0.79 20.05
C LYS A 122 13.20 2.01 20.49
#